data_AF-A0A3D4JJ84-F1
#
_entry.id   AF-A0A3D4JJ84-F1
#
_cell.length_a   1.000
_cell.length_b   1.000
_cell.length_c   1.000
_cell.angle_alpha   90.00
_cell.angle_beta   90.00
_cell.angle_gamma   90.00
#
_symmetry.space_group_name_H-M   'P 1'
#
loop_
_entity.id
_entity.type
_entity.pdbx_description
1 polymer ?
#
loop_
_entity_poly.entity_id
_entity_poly.type
_entity_poly.pdbx_seq_one_letter_code
_entity_poly.pdbx_strand_id
1 'polypeptide(L)' 'QMTLDAQNVNEEKPSEEVLNLLEQRKDARAKKDFAESDRLRDLIGTLGWIVKDTKEGQQLKKPDHRL' A
#
# COMPACT_ATOMS: atom_id res chain seq x y z
N GLN A 1 12.80 -2.35 25.01
CA GLN A 1 11.73 -1.35 24.86
C GLN A 1 10.98 -1.70 23.59
N MET A 2 9.68 -1.95 23.72
CA MET A 2 8.76 -2.27 22.63
C MET A 2 8.09 -0.94 22.25
N THR A 3 8.43 -0.35 21.11
CA THR A 3 7.74 0.85 20.61
C THR A 3 6.61 0.41 19.70
N LEU A 4 5.40 0.57 20.23
CA LEU A 4 4.14 0.50 19.50
C LEU A 4 4.07 1.69 18.55
N ASP A 5 3.61 1.47 17.32
CA ASP A 5 2.96 2.54 16.56
C ASP A 5 1.74 1.99 15.83
N ALA A 6 0.64 2.68 16.10
CA ALA A 6 -0.73 2.26 15.89
C ALA A 6 -1.09 2.21 14.41
N GLN A 7 -1.51 1.04 13.94
CA GLN A 7 -2.19 0.92 12.66
C GLN A 7 -3.69 1.17 12.87
N ASN A 8 -4.05 2.42 13.18
CA ASN A 8 -5.39 2.93 12.97
C ASN A 8 -5.34 3.83 11.74
N VAL A 9 -5.60 3.24 10.58
CA VAL A 9 -5.81 3.98 9.33
C VAL A 9 -7.13 3.52 8.75
N ASN A 10 -8.18 4.26 9.13
CA ASN A 10 -9.39 4.55 8.38
C ASN A 10 -10.07 3.34 7.72
N GLU A 11 -11.24 2.96 8.26
CA GLU A 11 -12.15 1.87 7.85
C GLU A 11 -12.72 1.97 6.41
N GLU A 12 -11.86 2.12 5.41
CA GLU A 12 -12.13 1.64 4.05
C GLU A 12 -11.16 0.51 3.78
N LYS A 13 -11.51 -0.70 4.25
CA LYS A 13 -10.69 -1.90 4.04
C LYS A 13 -10.43 -2.05 2.53
N PRO A 14 -9.17 -1.94 2.08
CA PRO A 14 -8.83 -2.32 0.72
C PRO A 14 -9.16 -3.81 0.55
N SER A 15 -9.52 -4.21 -0.66
CA SER A 15 -9.67 -5.63 -0.97
C SER A 15 -8.39 -6.39 -0.60
N GLU A 16 -8.53 -7.67 -0.22
CA GLU A 16 -7.40 -8.54 0.15
C GLU A 16 -6.28 -8.51 -0.90
N GLU A 17 -6.65 -8.36 -2.17
CA GLU A 17 -5.73 -8.21 -3.30
C GLU A 17 -4.81 -6.98 -3.16
N VAL A 18 -5.35 -5.81 -2.79
CA VAL A 18 -4.57 -4.57 -2.62
C VAL A 18 -3.67 -4.67 -1.39
N LEU A 19 -4.15 -5.27 -0.30
CA LEU A 19 -3.36 -5.53 0.90
C LEU A 19 -2.17 -6.45 0.58
N ASN A 20 -2.41 -7.52 -0.17
CA ASN A 20 -1.38 -8.44 -0.61
C ASN A 20 -0.34 -7.75 -1.53
N LEU A 21 -0.77 -6.89 -2.45
CA LEU A 21 0.14 -6.10 -3.28
C LEU A 21 1.03 -5.17 -2.44
N LEU A 22 0.49 -4.57 -1.38
CA LEU A 22 1.23 -3.70 -0.46
C LEU A 22 2.31 -4.47 0.32
N GLU A 23 1.98 -5.67 0.81
CA GLU A 23 2.93 -6.55 1.48
C GLU A 23 4.01 -7.06 0.52
N GLN A 24 3.62 -7.49 -0.68
CA GLN A 24 4.57 -7.86 -1.73
C GLN A 24 5.53 -6.70 -2.05
N ARG A 25 5.06 -5.45 -2.00
CA ARG A 25 5.92 -4.29 -2.25
C ARG A 25 6.96 -4.10 -1.15
N LYS A 26 6.58 -4.37 0.10
CA LYS A 26 7.51 -4.38 1.25
C LYS A 26 8.56 -5.48 1.09
N ASP A 27 8.14 -6.67 0.68
CA ASP A 27 9.03 -7.82 0.45
C ASP A 27 9.97 -7.58 -0.74
N ALA A 28 9.46 -7.03 -1.84
CA ALA A 28 10.25 -6.61 -3.00
C ALA A 28 11.29 -5.56 -2.60
N ARG A 29 10.93 -4.57 -1.77
CA ARG A 29 11.89 -3.58 -1.26
C ARG A 29 12.96 -4.23 -0.39
N ALA A 30 12.61 -5.21 0.44
CA ALA A 30 13.56 -5.97 1.26
C ALA A 30 14.51 -6.82 0.40
N LYS A 31 14.00 -7.40 -0.69
CA LYS A 31 14.77 -8.13 -1.70
C LYS A 31 15.55 -7.22 -2.67
N LYS A 32 15.36 -5.90 -2.59
CA LYS A 32 15.88 -4.88 -3.54
C LYS A 32 15.36 -5.07 -4.98
N ASP A 33 14.21 -5.70 -5.12
CA ASP A 33 13.44 -5.82 -6.36
C ASP A 33 12.66 -4.54 -6.65
N PHE A 34 13.37 -3.52 -7.12
CA PHE A 34 12.76 -2.24 -7.50
C PHE A 34 11.78 -2.38 -8.68
N ALA A 35 12.03 -3.32 -9.60
CA ALA A 35 11.15 -3.60 -10.74
C ALA A 35 9.79 -4.12 -10.27
N GLU A 36 9.78 -5.05 -9.32
CA GLU A 36 8.54 -5.60 -8.78
C GLU A 36 7.79 -4.56 -7.95
N SER A 37 8.52 -3.76 -7.15
CA SER A 37 7.92 -2.65 -6.40
C SER A 37 7.20 -1.64 -7.29
N ASP A 38 7.74 -1.34 -8.48
CA ASP A 38 7.11 -0.42 -9.44
C ASP A 38 5.87 -1.05 -10.09
N ARG A 39 5.93 -2.34 -10.48
CA ARG A 39 4.77 -3.10 -10.98
C ARG A 39 3.61 -3.13 -9.97
N LEU A 40 3.92 -3.37 -8.70
CA LEU A 40 2.92 -3.43 -7.63
C LEU A 40 2.26 -2.07 -7.42
N ARG A 41 3.01 -0.96 -7.53
CA ARG A 41 2.44 0.39 -7.49
C ARG A 41 1.43 0.58 -8.63
N ASP A 42 1.78 0.17 -9.84
CA ASP A 42 0.91 0.30 -11.02
C ASP A 42 -0.35 -0.57 -10.93
N LEU A 43 -0.23 -1.79 -10.42
CA LEU A 43 -1.36 -2.68 -10.15
C LEU A 43 -2.34 -2.06 -9.16
N ILE A 44 -1.83 -1.50 -8.05
CA ILE A 44 -2.66 -0.82 -7.06
C ILE A 44 -3.36 0.39 -7.71
N GLY A 45 -2.64 1.16 -8.53
CA GLY A 45 -3.20 2.24 -9.35
C GLY A 45 -4.33 1.79 -10.28
N THR A 46 -4.14 0.64 -10.94
CA THR A 46 -5.10 0.02 -11.87
C THR A 46 -6.37 -0.44 -11.16
N LEU A 47 -6.26 -0.91 -9.92
CA LEU A 47 -7.39 -1.26 -9.07
C LEU A 47 -8.18 -0.02 -8.58
N GLY A 48 -7.76 1.19 -8.99
CA GLY A 48 -8.34 2.43 -8.52
C GLY A 48 -7.97 2.69 -7.07
N TRP A 49 -6.73 2.38 -6.68
CA TRP A 49 -6.18 2.71 -5.37
C TRP A 49 -4.85 3.44 -5.53
N ILE A 50 -4.57 4.41 -4.68
CA ILE A 50 -3.33 5.17 -4.71
C ILE A 50 -2.52 4.79 -3.47
N VAL A 51 -1.33 4.21 -3.69
CA VAL A 51 -0.37 4.00 -2.60
C VAL A 51 0.32 5.30 -2.27
N LYS A 52 0.26 5.69 -1.00
CA LYS A 52 0.93 6.87 -0.47
C LYS A 52 1.90 6.44 0.63
N ASP A 53 3.20 6.53 0.33
CA ASP A 53 4.25 6.34 1.31
C ASP A 53 4.27 7.58 2.26
N THR A 54 4.00 7.39 3.55
CA THR A 54 4.13 8.41 4.59
C THR A 54 5.20 8.00 5.60
N LYS A 55 5.62 8.93 6.49
CA LYS A 55 6.55 8.60 7.57
C LYS A 55 6.02 7.55 8.54
N GLU A 56 4.70 7.39 8.59
CA GLU A 56 3.98 6.46 9.46
C GLU A 56 3.74 5.09 8.79
N GLY A 57 4.00 4.96 7.48
CA GLY A 57 3.85 3.70 6.74
C GLY A 57 3.31 3.89 5.32
N GLN A 58 2.96 2.80 4.65
CA GLN A 58 2.29 2.86 3.35
C GLN A 58 0.78 2.93 3.57
N GLN A 59 0.12 3.99 3.09
CA GLN A 59 -1.33 4.16 3.17
C GLN A 59 -1.97 3.96 1.79
N LEU A 60 -3.13 3.31 1.76
CA LEU A 60 -3.93 3.14 0.56
C LEU A 60 -5.03 4.19 0.56
N LYS A 61 -5.15 4.92 -0.54
CA LYS A 61 -6.18 5.96 -0.70
C LYS A 61 -7.03 5.63 -1.92
N LYS A 62 -8.34 5.48 -1.73
CA LYS A 62 -9.27 5.40 -2.85
C LYS A 62 -9.36 6.79 -3.50
N PRO A 63 -9.08 6.94 -4.81
CA PRO A 63 -9.46 8.13 -5.54
C PRO A 63 -10.99 8.15 -5.54
N ASP A 64 -11.57 9.15 -4.88
CA ASP A 64 -12.99 9.45 -4.97
C ASP A 64 -13.29 9.78 -6.44
N HIS A 65 -13.72 8.79 -7.20
CA HIS A 65 -14.27 9.01 -8.53
C HIS A 65 -15.76 9.30 -8.37
N ARG A 66 -16.08 10.48 -7.82
CA ARG A 66 -17.41 11.07 -7.98
C ARG A 66 -17.50 11.61 -9.40
N LEU A 67 -18.17 10.86 -10.27
CA LEU A 67 -18.79 11.37 -11.51
C LEU A 67 -20.24 11.76 -11.22
#